data_AF-A0A2V8PKY5-F1
#
_entry.id   AF-A0A2V8PKY5-F1
#
_cell.length_a   1.000
_cell.length_b   1.000
_cell.length_c   1.000
_cell.angle_alpha   90.00
_cell.angle_beta   90.00
_cell.angle_gamma   90.00
#
_symmetry.space_group_name_H-M   'P 1'
#
loop_
_entity.id
_entity.type
_entity.pdbx_description
1 polymer ?
#
loop_
_entity_poly.entity_id
_entity_poly.type
_entity_poly.pdbx_seq_one_letter_code
_entity_poly.pdbx_strand_id
1 'polypeptide(L)' 'MKNEKKRGVSFLEGSSLFRDPLFVVFDDPDHSQTENRYIIIGHSSQNRLLIAGYLERAERVRLIWARKTSRRERKPSGR' A
#
# COMPACT_ATOMS: atom_id res chain seq x y z
N MET A 1 15.85 -1.95 3.56
CA MET A 1 14.71 -1.76 4.49
C MET A 1 14.56 -0.26 4.72
N LYS A 2 13.52 0.42 4.20
CA LYS A 2 13.37 1.89 4.35
C LYS A 2 12.30 2.25 5.39
N ASN A 3 12.80 2.50 6.61
CA ASN A 3 12.28 3.25 7.76
C ASN A 3 10.76 3.32 8.00
N GLU A 4 10.28 2.41 8.85
CA GLU A 4 9.00 2.50 9.58
C GLU A 4 8.87 3.82 10.37
N LYS A 5 9.98 4.28 10.99
CA LYS A 5 10.00 5.51 11.80
C LYS A 5 9.82 6.81 11.01
N LYS A 6 10.14 6.85 9.70
CA LYS A 6 10.03 8.11 8.92
C LYS A 6 8.63 8.36 8.37
N ARG A 7 7.75 7.35 8.33
CA ARG A 7 6.43 7.45 7.66
C ARG A 7 5.23 7.25 8.59
N GLY A 8 5.47 6.95 9.87
CA GLY A 8 4.43 6.87 10.90
C GLY A 8 3.46 5.71 10.74
N VAL A 9 3.86 4.67 10.01
CA VAL A 9 3.12 3.44 9.71
C VAL A 9 4.11 2.28 9.79
N SER A 10 3.78 1.26 10.60
CA SER A 10 4.60 0.04 10.70
C SER A 10 4.29 -0.92 9.56
N PHE A 11 5.20 -1.86 9.28
CA PHE A 11 4.91 -2.90 8.28
C PHE A 11 3.73 -3.79 8.68
N LEU A 12 3.57 -4.07 9.97
CA LEU A 12 2.45 -4.83 10.50
C LEU A 12 1.10 -4.13 10.26
N GLU A 13 1.07 -2.81 10.42
CA GLU A 13 -0.13 -2.05 10.09
C GLU A 13 -0.34 -1.97 8.57
N GLY A 14 0.72 -1.72 7.80
CA GLY A 14 0.63 -1.70 6.34
C GLY A 14 0.14 -3.04 5.75
N SER A 15 0.51 -4.17 6.33
CA SER A 15 0.02 -5.49 5.88
C SER A 15 -1.45 -5.75 6.25
N SER A 16 -2.02 -4.99 7.19
CA SER A 16 -3.45 -5.11 7.49
C SER A 16 -4.34 -4.60 6.35
N LEU A 17 -3.80 -3.84 5.40
CA LEU A 17 -4.51 -3.40 4.18
C LEU A 17 -5.04 -4.58 3.36
N PHE A 18 -4.32 -5.71 3.32
CA PHE A 18 -4.77 -6.91 2.61
C PHE A 18 -5.98 -7.59 3.25
N ARG A 19 -6.42 -7.13 4.44
CA ARG A 19 -7.62 -7.61 5.12
C ARG A 19 -8.79 -6.63 5.01
N ASP A 20 -8.59 -5.47 4.39
CA ASP A 20 -9.67 -4.51 4.18
C ASP A 20 -10.55 -5.00 3.01
N PRO A 21 -11.83 -5.34 3.21
CA PRO A 21 -12.69 -5.79 2.12
C PRO A 21 -12.90 -4.73 1.02
N LEU A 22 -12.55 -3.46 1.30
CA LEU A 22 -12.70 -2.33 0.38
C LEU A 22 -11.36 -1.80 -0.15
N PHE A 23 -10.26 -2.57 -0.02
CA PHE A 23 -8.99 -2.13 -0.58
C PHE A 23 -9.08 -2.00 -2.11
N VAL A 24 -8.24 -1.12 -2.66
CA VAL A 24 -8.06 -0.97 -4.10
C VAL A 24 -6.59 -1.20 -4.43
N VAL A 25 -6.32 -1.99 -5.46
CA VAL A 25 -4.99 -2.27 -5.97
C VAL A 25 -4.82 -1.65 -7.35
N PHE A 26 -3.68 -1.00 -7.55
CA PHE A 26 -3.24 -0.47 -8.83
C PHE A 26 -1.92 -1.12 -9.22
N ASP A 27 -1.77 -1.36 -10.51
CA ASP A 27 -0.48 -1.69 -11.10
C ASP A 27 0.42 -0.44 -11.10
N ASP A 28 1.70 -0.60 -10.78
CA ASP A 28 2.68 0.50 -10.83
C ASP A 28 3.27 0.59 -12.25
N PRO A 29 2.86 1.54 -13.11
CA PRO A 29 3.20 1.54 -14.54
C PRO A 29 4.70 1.72 -14.85
N ASP A 30 5.52 1.99 -13.83
CA ASP A 30 6.99 2.17 -13.93
C ASP A 30 7.76 0.85 -13.69
N HIS A 31 7.07 -0.28 -13.49
CA HIS A 31 7.74 -1.51 -13.06
C HIS A 31 8.54 -2.21 -14.18
N SER A 32 9.72 -2.73 -13.83
CA SER A 32 10.51 -3.59 -14.71
C SER A 32 9.86 -4.96 -14.88
N GLN A 33 9.97 -5.56 -16.07
CA GLN A 33 9.41 -6.87 -16.51
C GLN A 33 9.67 -8.09 -15.59
N THR A 34 10.42 -7.94 -14.48
CA THR A 34 10.84 -9.03 -13.59
C THR A 34 10.24 -8.99 -12.19
N GLU A 35 9.64 -7.87 -11.77
CA GLU A 35 9.03 -7.73 -10.44
C GLU A 35 7.75 -6.90 -10.52
N ASN A 36 6.59 -7.56 -10.47
CA ASN A 36 5.29 -6.88 -10.47
C ASN A 36 5.16 -6.03 -9.20
N ARG A 37 5.09 -4.71 -9.38
CA ARG A 37 4.90 -3.73 -8.32
C ARG A 37 3.45 -3.29 -8.31
N TYR A 38 2.90 -3.27 -7.12
CA TYR A 38 1.51 -2.91 -6.90
C TYR A 38 1.40 -1.85 -5.82
N ILE A 39 0.41 -0.99 -5.97
CA ILE A 39 0.02 0.00 -4.99
C ILE A 39 -1.34 -0.43 -4.42
N ILE A 40 -1.41 -0.60 -3.09
CA ILE A 40 -2.65 -0.88 -2.37
C ILE A 40 -3.07 0.35 -1.56
N ILE A 41 -4.35 0.69 -1.63
CA ILE A 41 -4.99 1.74 -0.84
C ILE A 41 -6.15 1.10 -0.07
N GLY A 42 -6.24 1.37 1.22
CA GLY A 42 -7.32 0.83 2.05
C GLY A 42 -7.21 1.28 3.50
N HIS A 43 -8.11 0.78 4.34
CA HIS A 43 -8.12 1.02 5.77
C HIS A 43 -7.26 -0.01 6.49
N SER A 44 -6.37 0.45 7.35
CA SER A 44 -5.64 -0.42 8.25
C SER A 44 -6.54 -0.97 9.36
N SER A 45 -6.06 -1.96 10.11
CA SER A 45 -6.70 -2.46 11.33
C SER A 45 -6.89 -1.38 12.41
N GLN A 46 -6.19 -0.25 12.31
CA GLN A 46 -6.38 0.93 13.16
C GLN A 46 -7.40 1.93 12.57
N ASN A 47 -8.18 1.51 11.58
CA ASN A 47 -9.14 2.32 10.84
C ASN A 47 -8.53 3.57 10.20
N ARG A 48 -7.27 3.48 9.74
CA ARG A 48 -6.56 4.58 9.07
C ARG A 48 -6.46 4.29 7.59
N LEU A 49 -6.84 5.24 6.74
CA LEU A 49 -6.64 5.14 5.31
C LEU A 49 -5.14 5.27 4.99
N LEU A 50 -4.54 4.20 4.49
CA LEU A 50 -3.14 4.12 4.11
C LEU A 50 -3.00 3.85 2.62
N ILE A 51 -1.80 4.15 2.13
CA ILE A 51 -1.33 3.76 0.81
C ILE A 51 0.00 3.03 1.01
N ALA A 52 0.17 1.90 0.34
CA ALA A 52 1.38 1.09 0.43
C ALA A 52 1.77 0.52 -0.93
N GLY A 53 3.07 0.35 -1.14
CA GLY A 53 3.61 -0.34 -2.30
C GLY A 53 4.11 -1.72 -1.90
N TYR A 54 3.77 -2.75 -2.68
CA TYR A 54 4.21 -4.12 -2.47
C TYR A 54 4.67 -4.79 -3.76
N LEU A 55 5.42 -5.88 -3.60
CA LEU A 55 5.83 -6.79 -4.65
C LEU A 55 5.12 -8.12 -4.46
N GLU A 56 4.74 -8.75 -5.56
CA GLU A 56 4.37 -10.16 -5.59
C GLU A 56 5.49 -10.96 -6.25
N ARG A 57 6.01 -11.98 -5.55
CA ARG A 57 6.97 -12.94 -6.10
C ARG A 57 6.49 -14.35 -5.78
N ALA A 58 6.15 -15.11 -6.82
CA ALA A 58 5.58 -16.45 -6.69
C ALA A 58 4.42 -16.46 -5.68
N GLU A 59 4.58 -17.11 -4.53
CA GLU A 59 3.56 -17.22 -3.49
C GLU A 59 3.77 -16.26 -2.30
N ARG A 60 4.58 -15.20 -2.49
CA ARG A 60 4.92 -14.26 -1.42
C ARG A 60 4.62 -12.82 -1.80
N VAL A 61 3.93 -12.14 -0.90
CA VAL A 61 3.72 -10.69 -0.93
C VAL A 61 4.73 -10.02 0.00
N ARG A 62 5.47 -9.04 -0.53
CA ARG A 62 6.43 -8.24 0.23
C ARG A 62 6.07 -6.77 0.17
N LEU A 63 5.71 -6.19 1.32
CA LEU A 63 5.53 -4.75 1.43
C LEU A 63 6.89 -4.04 1.29
N ILE A 64 6.96 -3.06 0.39
CA ILE A 64 8.16 -2.24 0.15
C ILE A 64 8.12 -1.00 1.03
N TRP A 65 6.95 -0.36 1.09
CA TRP A 65 6.71 0.86 1.85
C TRP A 65 5.22 1.02 2.19
N ALA A 66 4.94 1.75 3.27
CA ALA A 66 3.60 2.20 3.63
C ALA A 66 3.62 3.62 4.19
N ARG A 67 2.54 4.38 4.00
CA ARG A 67 2.33 5.70 4.59
C ARG A 67 0.84 6.00 4.73
N LYS A 68 0.50 6.98 5.58
CA LYS A 68 -0.86 7.53 5.63
C LYS A 68 -1.18 8.25 4.34
N THR A 69 -2.40 8.11 3.84
CA THR A 69 -2.87 8.92 2.71
C THR A 69 -2.90 10.40 3.08
N SER A 70 -2.55 11.29 2.14
CA SER A 70 -2.73 12.72 2.33
C SER A 70 -4.21 13.09 2.17
N ARG A 71 -4.66 14.20 2.78
CA ARG A 71 -6.06 14.67 2.64
C ARG A 71 -6.49 14.89 1.18
N ARG A 72 -5.53 15.14 0.27
CA ARG A 72 -5.79 15.35 -1.17
C ARG A 72 -6.10 14.05 -1.91
N GLU A 73 -5.50 12.95 -1.48
CA GLU A 73 -5.71 11.59 -2.04
C GLU A 73 -7.01 10.93 -1.52
N ARG A 74 -7.67 11.52 -0.51
CA ARG A 74 -8.96 11.03 0.02
C ARG A 74 -10.16 11.33 -0.88
N LYS A 75 -10.00 12.23 -1.84
CA LYS A 75 -11.03 12.41 -2.87
C LYS A 75 -10.76 11.38 -3.96
N PRO A 76 -11.68 10.45 -4.25
CA PRO A 76 -11.64 9.79 -5.54
C PRO A 76 -11.62 10.92 -6.56
N SER A 77 -10.65 10.92 -7.46
CA SER A 77 -10.70 11.73 -8.66
C SER A 77 -11.92 11.24 -9.44
N GLY A 78 -13.08 11.81 -9.12
CA GLY A 78 -14.30 11.59 -9.85
C GLY A 78 -14.11 12.13 -11.26
N ARG A 79 -13.95 11.20 -12.20
CA ARG A 79 -14.43 11.28 -13.58
C ARG A 79 -14.92 9.91 -13.97
#